data_AF-A0A1E3WBP8-F1
#
_entry.id   AF-A0A1E3WBP8-F1
#
_cell.length_a   1.000
_cell.length_b   1.000
_cell.length_c   1.000
_cell.angle_alpha   90.00
_cell.angle_beta   90.00
_cell.angle_gamma   90.00
#
_symmetry.space_group_name_H-M   'P 1'
#
loop_
_entity.id
_entity.type
_entity.pdbx_description
1 polymer ?
#
loop_
_entity_poly.entity_id
_entity_poly.type
_entity_poly.pdbx_seq_one_letter_code
_entity_poly.pdbx_strand_id
1 'polypeptide(L)' 'MSDPNGPGAPGSGEDPRECAKQIADQIAPLMKVARSKRFDFLAYLLAMALREARRLSGG' A
#
# COMPACT_ATOMS: atom_id res chain seq x y z
N MET A 1 27.27 10.12 -33.06
CA MET A 1 27.05 11.47 -32.52
C MET A 1 25.57 11.77 -32.73
N SER A 2 24.67 11.86 -31.75
CA SER A 2 24.76 11.85 -30.28
C SER A 2 23.40 11.36 -29.72
N ASP A 3 23.42 10.55 -28.66
CA ASP A 3 22.24 10.18 -27.87
C ASP A 3 21.58 11.41 -27.24
N PRO A 4 20.24 11.54 -27.23
CA PRO A 4 19.56 12.44 -26.32
C PRO A 4 19.21 11.67 -25.06
N ASN A 5 20.21 11.47 -24.20
CA ASN A 5 19.97 11.20 -22.79
C ASN A 5 19.68 12.55 -22.11
N GLY A 6 18.41 12.80 -21.79
CA GLY A 6 17.94 13.97 -21.05
C GLY A 6 17.06 13.49 -19.88
N PRO A 7 17.23 14.02 -18.66
CA PRO A 7 16.86 13.33 -17.44
C PRO A 7 15.40 13.55 -17.03
N GLY A 8 14.73 12.46 -16.65
CA GLY A 8 13.68 12.45 -15.63
C GLY A 8 12.39 13.19 -15.98
N ALA A 9 11.60 12.65 -16.89
CA ALA A 9 10.15 12.76 -16.71
C ALA A 9 9.78 11.84 -15.54
N PRO A 10 9.18 12.31 -14.44
CA PRO A 10 8.51 11.42 -13.51
C PRO A 10 7.31 10.86 -14.27
N GLY A 11 7.54 9.74 -14.97
CA GLY A 11 6.47 8.86 -15.38
C GLY A 11 5.68 8.56 -14.13
N SER A 12 4.42 9.02 -14.12
CA SER A 12 3.43 8.83 -13.08
C SER A 12 3.00 7.37 -12.99
N GLY A 13 3.97 6.50 -12.71
CA GLY A 13 3.76 5.13 -12.28
C GLY A 13 4.29 5.04 -10.87
N GLU A 14 3.44 5.36 -9.88
CA GLU A 14 3.72 4.87 -8.53
C GLU A 14 3.96 3.37 -8.65
N ASP A 15 5.11 2.91 -8.18
CA ASP A 15 5.41 1.47 -8.20
C ASP A 15 4.27 0.78 -7.43
N PRO A 16 3.54 -0.17 -8.05
CA PRO A 16 2.41 -0.82 -7.40
C PRO A 16 2.78 -1.48 -6.08
N ARG A 17 4.06 -1.83 -5.88
CA ARG A 17 4.59 -2.32 -4.60
C ARG A 17 4.71 -1.21 -3.57
N GLU A 18 5.13 -0.03 -3.98
CA GLU A 18 5.22 1.15 -3.11
C GLU A 18 3.83 1.62 -2.68
N CYS A 19 2.88 1.66 -3.61
CA CYS A 19 1.47 1.92 -3.31
C CYS A 19 0.90 0.88 -2.32
N ALA A 20 1.16 -0.41 -2.56
CA ALA A 20 0.72 -1.48 -1.65
C ALA A 20 1.36 -1.36 -0.26
N LYS A 21 2.63 -0.96 -0.16
CA LYS A 21 3.30 -0.68 1.12
C LYS A 21 2.65 0.49 1.85
N GLN A 22 2.37 1.59 1.17
CA GLN A 22 1.69 2.75 1.77
C GLN A 22 0.30 2.38 2.31
N ILE A 23 -0.45 1.57 1.56
CA ILE A 23 -1.76 1.06 2.00
C ILE A 23 -1.61 0.20 3.27
N ALA A 24 -0.62 -0.69 3.32
CA ALA A 24 -0.36 -1.51 4.50
C ALA A 24 -0.04 -0.66 5.74
N ASP A 25 0.77 0.39 5.59
CA ASP A 25 1.15 1.30 6.66
C ASP A 25 -0.06 2.11 7.18
N GLN A 26 -1.00 2.48 6.30
CA GLN A 26 -2.24 3.18 6.67
C GLN A 26 -3.28 2.26 7.34
N ILE A 27 -3.35 0.98 6.97
CA ILE A 27 -4.32 0.04 7.55
C ILE A 27 -3.96 -0.33 9.00
N ALA A 28 -2.69 -0.42 9.34
CA ALA A 28 -2.23 -0.82 10.68
C ALA A 28 -2.85 0.01 11.83
N PRO A 29 -2.85 1.36 11.82
CA PRO A 29 -3.52 2.14 12.85
C PRO A 29 -5.05 1.99 12.83
N LEU A 30 -5.67 1.82 11.66
CA LEU A 30 -7.12 1.63 11.53
C LEU A 30 -7.57 0.31 12.15
N MET A 31 -6.78 -0.76 12.02
CA MET A 31 -7.07 -2.04 12.68
C MET A 31 -7.07 -1.91 14.21
N LYS A 32 -6.16 -1.11 14.77
CA LYS A 32 -6.11 -0.86 16.22
C LYS A 32 -7.39 -0.19 16.71
N VAL A 33 -7.90 0.80 15.96
CA VAL A 33 -9.15 1.49 16.26
C VAL A 33 -10.38 0.59 16.08
N ALA A 34 -10.42 -0.21 15.01
CA ALA A 34 -11.52 -1.13 14.75
C ALA A 34 -11.65 -2.16 15.88
N ARG A 35 -10.53 -2.74 16.33
CA ARG A 35 -10.51 -3.69 17.45
C ARG A 35 -10.89 -3.05 18.78
N SER A 36 -10.41 -1.84 19.08
CA SER A 36 -10.75 -1.17 20.35
C SER A 36 -12.24 -0.83 20.45
N LYS A 37 -12.89 -0.56 19.30
CA LYS A 37 -14.32 -0.28 19.22
C LYS A 37 -15.20 -1.51 18.97
N ARG A 38 -14.62 -2.73 18.97
CA ARG A 38 -15.32 -4.00 18.66
C ARG A 38 -16.05 -3.98 17.30
N PHE A 39 -15.48 -3.30 16.32
CA PHE A 39 -15.96 -3.36 14.95
C PHE A 39 -15.36 -4.58 14.25
N ASP A 40 -15.85 -5.77 14.60
CA ASP A 40 -15.26 -7.04 14.19
C ASP A 40 -15.30 -7.24 12.67
N PHE A 41 -16.40 -6.85 12.02
CA PHE A 41 -16.52 -6.91 10.56
C PHE A 41 -15.53 -5.97 9.85
N LEU A 42 -15.37 -4.74 10.35
CA LEU A 42 -14.40 -3.79 9.80
C LEU A 42 -12.96 -4.28 10.03
N ALA A 43 -12.67 -4.80 11.22
CA ALA A 43 -11.35 -5.37 11.53
C ALA A 43 -11.02 -6.56 10.63
N TYR A 44 -12.01 -7.38 10.29
CA TYR A 44 -11.88 -8.47 9.32
C TYR A 44 -11.55 -7.96 7.91
N LEU A 45 -12.28 -6.96 7.40
CA LEU A 45 -12.00 -6.36 6.09
C LEU A 45 -10.61 -5.72 6.02
N LEU A 46 -10.22 -4.98 7.07
CA LEU A 46 -8.89 -4.38 7.16
C LEU A 46 -7.79 -5.44 7.21
N ALA A 47 -8.00 -6.56 7.91
CA ALA A 47 -7.05 -7.67 7.92
C ALA A 47 -6.89 -8.32 6.54
N MET A 48 -7.99 -8.49 5.81
CA MET A 48 -7.97 -8.99 4.42
C MET A 48 -7.22 -8.04 3.49
N ALA A 49 -7.50 -6.74 3.58
CA ALA A 49 -6.81 -5.73 2.78
C ALA A 49 -5.30 -5.67 3.10
N LEU A 50 -4.92 -5.75 4.39
CA LEU A 50 -3.51 -5.79 4.81
C LEU A 50 -2.78 -7.02 4.27
N ARG A 51 -3.43 -8.17 4.27
CA ARG A 51 -2.88 -9.42 3.72
C ARG A 51 -2.60 -9.29 2.22
N GLU A 52 -3.55 -8.74 1.47
CA GLU A 52 -3.40 -8.61 0.02
C GLU A 52 -2.37 -7.53 -0.33
N ALA A 53 -2.34 -6.41 0.39
CA ALA A 53 -1.33 -5.38 0.23
C ALA A 53 0.10 -5.92 0.42
N ARG A 54 0.34 -6.72 1.47
CA ARG A 54 1.65 -7.37 1.70
C ARG A 54 2.04 -8.35 0.61
N ARG A 55 1.05 -9.10 0.10
CA ARG A 55 1.27 -10.02 -1.02
C ARG A 55 1.69 -9.27 -2.28
N LEU A 56 1.05 -8.13 -2.56
CA LEU A 56 1.34 -7.29 -3.73
C LEU A 56 2.67 -6.56 -3.61
N SER A 57 3.07 -6.14 -2.40
CA SER A 57 4.37 -5.50 -2.17
C SER A 57 5.58 -6.46 -2.26
N GLY A 58 5.34 -7.75 -2.48
CA GLY A 58 6.40 -8.77 -2.62
C GLY A 58 6.95 -9.27 -1.28
N GLY A 59 6.07 -9.45 -0.28
CA GLY A 59 6.42 -9.89 1.08
C GLY A 59 7.25 -11.16 1.17
#